data_AF-A0AAD6FSM5-F1
#
_entry.id   AF-A0AAD6FSM5-F1
#
_cell.length_a   1.000
_cell.length_b   1.000
_cell.length_c   1.000
_cell.angle_alpha   90.00
_cell.angle_beta   90.00
_cell.angle_gamma   90.00
#
_symmetry.space_group_name_H-M   'P 1'
#
loop_
_entity.id
_entity.type
_entity.pdbx_description
1 polymer ?
#
loop_
_entity_poly.entity_id
_entity_poly.type
_entity_poly.pdbx_seq_one_letter_code
_entity_poly.pdbx_strand_id
1 'polypeptide(L)' 'MCPKHDKPLELFCKTDQTCVCMLCTVLDHKMHDVVPLKEGYEGQKAELETEIQQMIQKRQLKIEEIKHSVEPQVT' A
#
# COMPACT_ATOMS: atom_id res chain seq x y z
N MET A 1 -5.71 7.14 -19.14
CA MET A 1 -4.73 7.18 -20.25
C MET A 1 -3.42 7.74 -19.74
N CYS A 2 -2.27 7.28 -20.25
CA CYS A 2 -0.96 7.82 -19.92
C CYS A 2 -0.86 9.27 -20.42
N PRO A 3 -0.54 10.24 -19.56
CA PRO A 3 -0.53 11.65 -19.94
C PRO A 3 0.60 12.01 -20.91
N LYS A 4 1.71 11.26 -20.91
CA LYS A 4 2.87 11.52 -21.78
C LYS A 4 2.75 10.88 -23.17
N HIS A 5 2.09 9.74 -23.25
CA HIS A 5 2.16 8.86 -24.43
C HIS A 5 0.80 8.56 -25.07
N ASP A 6 -0.29 9.02 -24.43
CA ASP A 6 -1.67 8.73 -24.83
C ASP A 6 -1.94 7.25 -25.11
N LYS A 7 -1.43 6.39 -24.21
CA LYS A 7 -1.60 4.94 -24.25
C LYS A 7 -2.33 4.43 -23.00
N PRO A 8 -2.98 3.26 -23.06
CA PRO A 8 -3.54 2.61 -21.88
C PRO A 8 -2.48 2.41 -20.78
N LEU A 9 -2.91 2.54 -19.53
CA LEU A 9 -2.10 2.24 -18.35
C LEU A 9 -2.38 0.79 -17.97
N GLU A 10 -1.51 -0.11 -18.38
CA GLU A 10 -1.70 -1.58 -18.23
C GLU A 10 -0.69 -2.18 -17.25
N LEU A 11 0.22 -1.36 -16.75
CA LEU A 11 1.33 -1.75 -15.88
C LEU A 11 1.36 -0.87 -14.63
N PHE A 12 2.02 -1.38 -13.60
CA PHE A 12 2.26 -0.68 -12.34
C PHE A 12 3.74 -0.72 -12.00
N CYS A 13 4.35 0.44 -11.82
CA CYS A 13 5.72 0.57 -11.32
C CYS A 13 5.70 0.51 -9.79
N LYS A 14 6.26 -0.55 -9.21
CA LYS A 14 6.33 -0.75 -7.75
C LYS A 14 7.27 0.25 -7.08
N THR A 15 8.36 0.63 -7.76
CA THR A 15 9.35 1.58 -7.25
C THR A 15 8.75 2.97 -7.03
N ASP A 16 8.02 3.50 -8.01
CA ASP A 16 7.42 4.84 -7.95
C ASP A 16 5.95 4.83 -7.49
N GLN A 17 5.40 3.64 -7.26
CA GLN A 17 4.00 3.40 -6.90
C GLN A 17 3.00 4.10 -7.84
N THR A 18 3.18 3.92 -9.16
CA THR A 18 2.38 4.59 -10.17
C THR A 18 2.02 3.69 -11.34
N CYS A 19 0.83 3.90 -11.90
CA CYS A 19 0.39 3.21 -13.11
C CYS A 19 1.10 3.78 -14.33
N VAL A 20 1.64 2.91 -15.18
CA VAL A 20 2.44 3.29 -16.35
C VAL A 20 1.96 2.56 -17.61
N CYS A 21 2.26 3.12 -18.79
CA CYS A 21 2.04 2.43 -20.05
C CYS A 21 3.31 1.68 -20.50
N MET A 22 3.19 0.83 -21.53
CA MET A 22 4.34 0.10 -22.10
C MET A 22 5.50 1.00 -22.55
N LEU A 23 5.23 2.23 -23.01
CA LEU A 23 6.31 3.14 -23.46
C LEU A 23 7.05 3.77 -22.27
N CYS A 24 6.37 3.98 -21.13
CA CYS A 24 7.01 4.45 -19.91
C CYS A 24 8.07 3.45 -19.40
N THR A 25 7.88 2.14 -19.58
CA THR A 25 8.86 1.14 -19.09
C THR A 25 10.16 1.13 -19.88
N VAL A 26 10.17 1.61 -21.11
CA VAL A 26 11.40 1.66 -21.92
C VAL A 26 12.11 3.01 -21.85
N LEU A 27 11.38 4.10 -21.56
CA LEU A 27 11.91 5.46 -21.50
C LEU A 27 12.25 5.90 -20.07
N ASP A 28 11.26 5.88 -19.17
CA ASP A 28 11.33 6.52 -17.85
C ASP A 28 11.61 5.50 -16.73
N HIS A 29 11.03 4.30 -16.81
CA HIS A 29 11.03 3.29 -15.74
C HIS A 29 11.85 2.04 -16.11
N LYS A 30 12.89 2.19 -16.96
CA LYS A 30 13.67 1.06 -17.53
C LYS A 30 14.33 0.15 -16.52
N MET A 31 14.68 0.70 -15.35
CA MET A 31 15.35 -0.03 -14.28
C MET A 31 14.47 -0.22 -13.04
N HIS A 32 13.20 0.17 -13.13
CA HIS A 32 12.27 0.02 -12.02
C HIS A 32 11.58 -1.32 -12.09
N ASP A 33 11.12 -1.80 -10.93
CA ASP A 33 10.28 -2.98 -10.88
C ASP A 33 8.89 -2.60 -11.41
N VAL A 34 8.49 -3.23 -12.52
CA VAL A 34 7.21 -2.98 -13.19
C VAL A 34 6.50 -4.30 -13.40
N VAL A 35 5.24 -4.36 -12.98
CA VAL A 35 4.38 -5.54 -13.06
C VAL A 35 3.08 -5.24 -13.81
N PRO A 36 2.32 -6.26 -14.23
CA PRO A 36 0.96 -6.05 -14.71
C PRO A 36 0.10 -5.28 -13.70
N LEU A 37 -0.75 -4.37 -14.17
CA LEU A 37 -1.57 -3.51 -13.31
C LEU A 37 -2.38 -4.32 -12.29
N LYS A 38 -2.94 -5.47 -12.71
CA LYS A 38 -3.72 -6.35 -11.82
C LYS A 38 -2.88 -6.88 -10.66
N GLU A 39 -1.65 -7.33 -10.93
CA GLU A 39 -0.74 -7.81 -9.90
C GLU A 39 -0.34 -6.67 -8.95
N GLY A 40 -0.02 -5.49 -9.50
CA GLY A 40 0.28 -4.30 -8.70
C GLY A 40 -0.87 -3.92 -7.76
N TYR A 41 -2.11 -3.93 -8.27
CA TYR A 41 -3.31 -3.68 -7.48
C TYR A 41 -3.50 -4.72 -6.36
N GLU A 42 -3.39 -6.01 -6.69
CA GLU A 42 -3.54 -7.09 -5.71
C GLU A 42 -2.49 -7.00 -4.61
N GLY A 43 -1.23 -6.74 -4.97
CA GLY A 43 -0.13 -6.53 -4.02
C GLY A 43 -0.35 -5.32 -3.11
N GLN A 44 -0.63 -4.15 -3.68
CA GLN A 44 -0.85 -2.92 -2.90
C GLN A 44 -2.07 -3.03 -1.99
N LYS A 45 -3.14 -3.70 -2.46
CA LYS A 45 -4.32 -3.97 -1.64
C LYS A 45 -3.98 -4.84 -0.43
N ALA A 46 -3.24 -5.93 -0.63
CA ALA A 46 -2.86 -6.83 0.45
C ALA A 46 -1.94 -6.16 1.49
N GLU A 47 -1.02 -5.31 1.02
CA GLU A 47 -0.15 -4.51 1.89
C GLU A 47 -0.98 -3.54 2.75
N LEU A 48 -1.89 -2.78 2.13
CA LEU A 48 -2.75 -1.85 2.85
C LEU A 48 -3.68 -2.56 3.85
N GLU A 49 -4.25 -3.71 3.50
CA GLU A 49 -5.06 -4.52 4.41
C GLU A 49 -4.24 -4.96 5.63
N THR A 50 -2.98 -5.35 5.43
CA THR A 50 -2.06 -5.73 6.50
C THR A 50 -1.74 -4.54 7.42
N GLU A 51 -1.41 -3.38 6.85
CA GLU A 51 -1.14 -2.16 7.61
C GLU A 51 -2.34 -1.73 8.46
N ILE A 52 -3.54 -1.78 7.89
CA ILE A 52 -4.79 -1.46 8.60
C ILE A 52 -5.00 -2.42 9.77
N GLN A 53 -4.81 -3.73 9.56
CA GLN A 53 -4.93 -4.72 10.63
C GLN A 53 -3.93 -4.47 11.76
N GLN A 54 -2.68 -4.16 11.45
CA GLN A 54 -1.65 -3.81 12.44
C GLN A 54 -2.03 -2.55 13.22
N MET A 55 -2.54 -1.51 12.54
CA MET A 55 -3.01 -0.29 13.20
C MET A 55 -4.17 -0.56 14.16
N ILE A 56 -5.12 -1.42 13.77
CA ILE A 56 -6.24 -1.83 14.62
C ILE A 56 -5.73 -2.56 15.87
N GLN A 57 -4.86 -3.56 15.70
CA GLN A 57 -4.28 -4.32 16.81
C GLN A 57 -3.52 -3.41 17.79
N LYS A 58 -2.70 -2.49 17.27
CA LYS A 58 -1.97 -1.52 18.10
C LYS A 58 -2.92 -0.63 18.92
N ARG A 59 -4.05 -0.21 18.33
CA ARG A 59 -5.07 0.57 19.04
C ARG A 59 -5.80 -0.27 20.09
N GLN A 60 -6.08 -1.54 19.81
CA GLN A 60 -6.70 -2.46 20.77
C GLN A 60 -5.81 -2.65 21.99
N LEU A 61 -4.52 -2.94 21.80
CA LEU A 61 -3.54 -3.05 22.89
C LEU A 61 -3.49 -1.79 23.74
N LYS A 62 -3.45 -0.62 23.10
CA LYS A 62 -3.46 0.66 23.82
C LYS A 62 -4.73 0.90 24.62
N ILE A 63 -5.89 0.46 24.12
CA ILE A 63 -7.15 0.51 24.87
C ILE A 63 -7.08 -0.41 26.09
N GLU A 64 -6.51 -1.60 25.96
CA GLU A 64 -6.32 -2.51 27.10
C GLU A 64 -5.38 -1.92 28.14
N GLU A 65 -4.23 -1.37 27.76
CA GLU A 65 -3.30 -0.71 28.67
C GLU A 65 -3.98 0.43 29.47
N ILE A 66 -4.77 1.26 28.78
CA ILE A 66 -5.52 2.34 29.42
C ILE A 66 -6.53 1.78 30.42
N LYS A 67 -7.27 0.72 30.07
CA LYS A 67 -8.26 0.09 30.97
C LYS A 67 -7.61 -0.40 32.27
N HIS A 68 -6.49 -1.13 32.18
CA HIS A 68 -5.76 -1.60 33.36
C HIS A 68 -5.20 -0.44 34.20
N SER A 69 -4.82 0.68 33.58
CA SER A 69 -4.28 1.84 34.29
C SER A 69 -5.34 2.63 35.08
N VAL A 70 -6.62 2.49 34.74
CA VAL A 70 -7.74 3.16 35.41
C VAL A 70 -8.53 2.24 36.34
N GLU A 71 -8.17 0.96 36.42
CA GLU A 71 -8.77 0.02 37.37
C GLU A 71 -8.48 0.49 38.81
N PRO A 72 -9.52 0.76 39.62
CA PRO A 72 -9.32 1.19 40.99
C PRO A 72 -8.69 0.06 41.80
N GLN A 73 -7.56 0.34 42.44
CA GLN A 73 -6.99 -0.56 43.44
C GLN A 73 -7.93 -0.60 44.64
N VAL A 74 -8.75 -1.65 44.74
CA VAL A 74 -9.58 -1.89 45.92
C VAL A 74 -8.66 -2.42 47.02
N THR A 75 -8.23 -1.52 47.91
CA THR A 75 -7.59 -1.87 49.19
C THR A 75 -8.60 -2.25 50.25
#